data_AF-A0A1V6TN01-F1
#
_entry.id   AF-A0A1V6TN01-F1
#
_cell.length_a   1.000
_cell.length_b   1.000
_cell.length_c   1.000
_cell.angle_alpha   90.00
_cell.angle_beta   90.00
_cell.angle_gamma   90.00
#
_symmetry.space_group_name_H-M   'P 1'
#
loop_
_entity.id
_entity.type
_entity.pdbx_description
1 polymer ?
#
loop_
_entity_poly.entity_id
_entity_poly.type
_entity_poly.pdbx_seq_one_letter_code
_entity_poly.pdbx_strand_id
1 'polypeptide(L)'
;MPVNTFHTVHLHLVSKIRRAILFSIPAVFSIVLLLICLFQISPFTTIVNPANSELNLYRSSKPNHNEFSPDAIRWRIHTALEQANVAFTSQSTSPQGAIAEYKRRYRRDPPSGFSDWVQFALDHDSKVIDDFDEIHRDLEPFRTPEAQRLFHQLNNRKENWEHTRRVIIENGVMNASSSDGFWNRLVTPFLHALPNNSVFYINTLDEPRVLSKPGPLPNHIKFAESAGQSIEDLVKVSCSQIPRELTHHLDPEKDVCKFSTPSKLHSMIASPSSFSYTHSLIPILSYARMSAFRDILIPCPDYVRLPFVDSDNLIPFLEKKAGVYWRGRSTGGRVQRLHWKDGHRQRFVSFTQSLQNAAKSLETSQYFGAKIGNLDQKKISLFKDVFDVQMADYIQCEDKSACDDMQRVLGHEYGEPGESSLNYRYLFDLDGNSMTSRFYRLLSQQAVVLKQTLFQEWHDDRLIPWAHYIPVTMSMDELPELLNFLINDPEGEQLSLKIAQTASTWSRQALREIDMSIYLYRLLLELAEIFGPVDPSQPGYRAIMESDTKL
;
A
#
# COMPACT_ATOMS: atom_id res chain seq x y z
N MET A 1 -82.18 50.84 -16.30
CA MET A 1 -81.91 49.77 -15.30
C MET A 1 -81.31 48.58 -16.04
N PRO A 2 -80.35 47.83 -15.46
CA PRO A 2 -78.98 47.75 -16.00
C PRO A 2 -78.56 46.39 -16.64
N VAL A 3 -77.30 46.39 -17.13
CA VAL A 3 -76.37 45.27 -17.43
C VAL A 3 -76.37 44.69 -18.86
N ASN A 4 -75.39 45.09 -19.70
CA ASN A 4 -74.48 44.19 -20.44
C ASN A 4 -73.58 44.98 -21.44
N THR A 5 -72.31 45.18 -21.10
CA THR A 5 -71.25 45.57 -22.06
C THR A 5 -69.91 44.98 -21.65
N PHE A 6 -69.65 43.74 -22.07
CA PHE A 6 -68.32 43.10 -22.02
C PHE A 6 -68.14 42.23 -23.27
N HIS A 7 -68.08 42.84 -24.46
CA HIS A 7 -67.76 42.10 -25.69
C HIS A 7 -67.01 42.89 -26.77
N THR A 8 -66.24 43.91 -26.39
CA THR A 8 -65.56 44.77 -27.38
C THR A 8 -64.13 45.19 -27.03
N VAL A 9 -63.42 44.42 -26.19
CA VAL A 9 -61.98 44.67 -25.89
C VAL A 9 -61.07 43.48 -26.22
N HIS A 10 -61.60 42.27 -26.40
CA HIS A 10 -60.75 41.08 -26.60
C HIS A 10 -60.25 40.86 -28.05
N LEU A 11 -60.92 41.42 -29.07
CA LEU A 11 -60.57 41.17 -30.48
C LEU A 11 -59.48 42.10 -31.04
N HIS A 12 -59.20 43.23 -30.39
CA HIS A 12 -58.14 44.16 -30.84
C HIS A 12 -56.75 43.84 -30.29
N LEU A 13 -56.67 43.12 -29.16
CA LEU A 13 -55.40 42.72 -28.55
C LEU A 13 -54.80 41.47 -29.22
N VAL A 14 -55.65 40.52 -29.63
CA VAL A 14 -55.21 39.24 -30.24
C VAL A 14 -54.68 39.43 -31.68
N SER A 15 -55.17 40.41 -32.44
CA SER A 15 -54.67 40.67 -33.81
C SER A 15 -53.33 41.42 -33.84
N LYS A 16 -53.07 42.29 -32.85
CA LYS A 16 -51.77 42.98 -32.70
C LYS A 16 -50.67 42.02 -32.22
N ILE A 17 -50.99 41.08 -31.33
CA ILE A 17 -50.03 40.09 -30.82
C ILE A 17 -49.66 39.06 -31.93
N ARG A 18 -50.63 38.61 -32.75
CA ARG A 18 -50.32 37.71 -33.89
C ARG A 18 -49.45 38.36 -34.97
N ARG A 19 -49.64 39.66 -35.25
CA ARG A 19 -48.76 40.36 -36.21
C ARG A 19 -47.36 40.61 -35.65
N ALA A 20 -47.20 40.86 -34.34
CA ALA A 20 -45.86 41.02 -33.75
C ALA A 20 -45.05 39.72 -33.71
N ILE A 21 -45.72 38.57 -33.50
CA ILE A 21 -45.06 37.25 -33.43
C ILE A 21 -44.66 36.71 -34.81
N LEU A 22 -45.43 36.98 -35.87
CA LEU A 22 -45.10 36.51 -37.23
C LEU A 22 -43.91 37.25 -37.89
N PHE A 23 -43.58 38.46 -37.46
CA PHE A 23 -42.43 39.22 -37.98
C PHE A 23 -41.14 39.07 -37.16
N SER A 24 -41.20 38.46 -35.97
CA SER A 24 -40.04 38.27 -35.09
C SER A 24 -39.41 36.88 -35.18
N ILE A 25 -40.13 35.86 -35.67
CA ILE A 25 -39.60 34.50 -35.84
C ILE A 25 -38.51 34.41 -36.94
N PRO A 26 -38.63 35.05 -38.13
CA PRO A 26 -37.57 35.00 -39.15
C PRO A 26 -36.31 35.77 -38.73
N ALA A 27 -36.47 36.86 -37.96
CA ALA A 27 -35.36 37.68 -37.47
C ALA A 27 -34.57 36.96 -36.38
N VAL A 28 -35.24 36.27 -35.45
CA VAL A 28 -34.59 35.46 -34.42
C VAL A 28 -33.89 34.24 -35.04
N PHE A 29 -34.51 33.57 -36.02
CA PHE A 29 -33.85 32.48 -36.74
C PHE A 29 -32.63 32.95 -37.52
N SER A 30 -32.69 34.12 -38.16
CA SER A 30 -31.56 34.70 -38.90
C SER A 30 -30.42 35.11 -37.97
N ILE A 31 -30.72 35.66 -36.78
CA ILE A 31 -29.71 36.01 -35.78
C ILE A 31 -29.08 34.75 -35.17
N VAL A 32 -29.86 33.69 -34.91
CA VAL A 32 -29.33 32.41 -34.41
C VAL A 32 -28.46 31.73 -35.46
N LEU A 33 -28.86 31.73 -36.74
CA LEU A 33 -28.01 31.23 -37.84
C LEU A 33 -26.75 32.08 -38.05
N LEU A 34 -26.84 33.42 -37.94
CA LEU A 34 -25.66 34.28 -38.00
C LEU A 34 -24.71 34.04 -36.82
N LEU A 35 -25.24 33.83 -35.61
CA LEU A 35 -24.44 33.48 -34.43
C LEU A 35 -23.79 32.09 -34.59
N ILE A 36 -24.52 31.09 -35.10
CA ILE A 36 -23.96 29.76 -35.39
C ILE A 36 -22.87 29.85 -36.47
N CYS A 37 -23.08 30.65 -37.53
CA CYS A 37 -22.07 30.89 -38.56
C CYS A 37 -20.87 31.70 -38.04
N LEU A 38 -21.07 32.66 -37.14
CA LEU A 38 -19.96 33.40 -36.50
C LEU A 38 -19.16 32.52 -35.53
N PHE A 39 -19.79 31.52 -34.89
CA PHE A 39 -19.09 30.52 -34.08
C PHE A 39 -18.36 29.45 -34.92
N GLN A 40 -18.71 29.26 -36.19
CA GLN A 40 -18.06 28.30 -37.10
C GLN A 40 -16.90 28.90 -37.92
N ILE A 41 -16.69 30.22 -37.87
CA ILE A 41 -15.61 30.93 -38.61
C ILE A 41 -14.71 31.71 -37.64
N SER A 42 -14.49 31.16 -36.45
CA SER A 42 -13.32 31.53 -35.64
C SER A 42 -12.15 30.67 -36.14
N PRO A 43 -11.01 31.24 -36.56
CA PRO A 43 -9.82 30.43 -36.76
C PRO A 43 -9.56 29.73 -35.44
N PHE A 44 -9.24 28.43 -35.50
CA PHE A 44 -8.74 27.63 -34.40
C PHE A 44 -7.51 28.33 -33.78
N THR A 45 -7.72 29.35 -32.95
CA THR A 45 -6.81 29.65 -31.87
C THR A 45 -7.08 28.54 -30.88
N THR A 46 -6.25 27.51 -30.92
CA THR A 46 -6.09 26.57 -29.83
C THR A 46 -6.12 27.35 -28.53
N ILE A 47 -7.24 27.31 -27.82
CA ILE A 47 -7.27 27.60 -26.41
C ILE A 47 -6.45 26.47 -25.82
N VAL A 48 -5.16 26.73 -25.65
CA VAL A 48 -4.30 25.89 -24.84
C VAL A 48 -4.92 25.93 -23.46
N ASN A 49 -5.64 24.86 -23.13
CA ASN A 49 -6.15 24.66 -21.78
C ASN A 49 -4.93 24.79 -20.86
N PRO A 50 -4.88 25.70 -19.87
CA PRO A 50 -3.69 25.89 -19.05
C PRO A 50 -3.25 24.59 -18.33
N ALA A 51 -4.21 23.68 -18.07
CA ALA A 51 -3.93 22.32 -17.62
C ALA A 51 -3.12 21.48 -18.64
N ASN A 52 -3.38 21.64 -19.95
CA ASN A 52 -2.61 20.97 -21.01
C ASN A 52 -1.24 21.64 -21.27
N SER A 53 -1.04 22.92 -20.90
CA SER A 53 0.29 23.54 -20.96
C SER A 53 1.20 23.11 -19.82
N GLU A 54 0.67 22.92 -18.60
CA GLU A 54 1.44 22.35 -17.49
C GLU A 54 1.80 20.88 -17.74
N LEU A 55 0.88 20.08 -18.30
CA LEU A 55 1.14 18.67 -18.63
C LEU A 55 2.23 18.47 -19.71
N ASN A 56 2.37 19.40 -20.66
CA ASN A 56 3.43 19.30 -21.66
C ASN A 56 4.82 19.70 -21.10
N LEU A 57 4.88 20.38 -19.96
CA LEU A 57 6.13 20.80 -19.32
C LEU A 57 6.88 19.62 -18.67
N TYR A 58 6.16 18.59 -18.21
CA TYR A 58 6.73 17.42 -17.52
C TYR A 58 7.07 16.25 -18.45
N ARG A 59 7.00 16.43 -19.77
CA ARG A 59 7.58 15.51 -20.77
C ARG A 59 9.11 15.61 -20.87
N SER A 60 9.79 16.08 -19.82
CA SER A 60 11.23 15.92 -19.69
C SER A 60 11.58 14.43 -19.54
N SER A 61 12.81 14.06 -19.88
CA SER A 61 13.35 12.73 -19.59
C SER A 61 13.11 12.36 -18.13
N LYS A 62 12.63 11.13 -17.87
CA LYS A 62 12.43 10.59 -16.52
C LYS A 62 13.68 10.91 -15.66
N PRO A 63 13.50 11.60 -14.51
CA PRO A 63 14.62 11.95 -13.64
C PRO A 63 15.31 10.68 -13.14
N ASN A 64 16.60 10.80 -12.81
CA ASN A 64 17.34 9.68 -12.22
C ASN A 64 16.66 9.28 -10.91
N HIS A 65 16.60 7.98 -10.62
CA HIS A 65 16.01 7.46 -9.38
C HIS A 65 16.65 8.11 -8.13
N ASN A 66 17.95 8.44 -8.17
CA ASN A 66 18.68 9.05 -7.06
C ASN A 66 18.58 10.59 -7.03
N GLU A 67 17.85 11.21 -7.95
CA GLU A 67 17.68 12.65 -8.00
C GLU A 67 16.43 13.10 -7.23
N PHE A 68 16.62 14.02 -6.29
CA PHE A 68 15.59 14.61 -5.42
C PHE A 68 15.57 16.14 -5.52
N SER A 69 15.93 16.67 -6.69
CA SER A 69 15.68 18.08 -7.00
C SER A 69 14.17 18.37 -6.93
N PRO A 70 13.76 19.63 -6.64
CA PRO A 70 12.35 20.02 -6.70
C PRO A 70 11.64 19.56 -7.98
N ASP A 71 12.31 19.64 -9.13
CA ASP A 71 11.77 19.20 -10.42
C ASP A 71 11.60 17.68 -10.52
N ALA A 72 12.55 16.91 -9.97
CA ALA A 72 12.42 15.46 -9.89
C ALA A 72 11.25 15.05 -8.98
N ILE A 73 11.08 15.72 -7.83
CA ILE A 73 9.97 15.46 -6.91
C ILE A 73 8.63 15.80 -7.57
N ARG A 74 8.52 16.98 -8.20
CA ARG A 74 7.33 17.39 -8.98
C ARG A 74 6.96 16.35 -10.03
N TRP A 75 7.94 15.94 -10.83
CA TRP A 75 7.73 14.97 -11.90
C TRP A 75 7.17 13.65 -11.37
N ARG A 76 7.70 13.13 -10.25
CA ARG A 76 7.21 11.90 -9.62
C ARG A 76 5.77 12.02 -9.17
N ILE A 77 5.43 13.11 -8.49
CA ILE A 77 4.07 13.34 -7.97
C ILE A 77 3.08 13.46 -9.13
N HIS A 78 3.37 14.29 -10.14
CA HIS A 78 2.48 14.46 -11.28
C HIS A 78 2.29 13.16 -12.07
N THR A 79 3.38 12.44 -12.36
CA THR A 79 3.33 11.17 -13.08
C THR A 79 2.53 10.13 -12.30
N ALA A 80 2.73 10.04 -10.99
CA ALA A 80 2.02 9.08 -10.15
C ALA A 80 0.52 9.41 -10.03
N LEU A 81 0.15 10.69 -9.90
CA LEU A 81 -1.25 11.10 -9.87
C LEU A 81 -1.96 10.79 -11.20
N GLU A 82 -1.29 10.95 -12.34
CA GLU A 82 -1.82 10.55 -13.64
C GLU A 82 -1.96 9.02 -13.74
N GLN A 83 -0.95 8.27 -13.31
CA GLN A 83 -1.00 6.80 -13.26
C GLN A 83 -2.16 6.30 -12.40
N ALA A 84 -2.40 6.92 -11.24
CA ALA A 84 -3.52 6.57 -10.36
C ALA A 84 -4.88 6.78 -11.03
N ASN A 85 -5.03 7.88 -11.77
CA ASN A 85 -6.26 8.14 -12.52
C ASN A 85 -6.47 7.14 -13.68
N VAL A 86 -5.40 6.73 -14.37
CA VAL A 86 -5.48 5.73 -15.44
C VAL A 86 -5.83 4.35 -14.88
N ALA A 87 -5.13 3.89 -13.84
CA ALA A 87 -5.35 2.58 -13.23
C ALA A 87 -6.82 2.43 -12.75
N PHE A 88 -7.40 3.50 -12.24
CA PHE A 88 -8.81 3.53 -11.84
C PHE A 88 -9.79 3.38 -13.00
N THR A 89 -9.52 4.02 -14.14
CA THR A 89 -10.47 4.08 -15.26
C THR A 89 -10.36 2.89 -16.22
N SER A 90 -9.28 2.12 -16.18
CA SER A 90 -9.03 1.01 -17.09
C SER A 90 -9.63 -0.35 -16.67
N GLN A 91 -10.31 -0.41 -15.53
CA GLN A 91 -10.81 -1.68 -14.98
C GLN A 91 -12.02 -2.22 -15.76
N SER A 92 -12.09 -3.54 -15.85
CA SER A 92 -13.20 -4.28 -16.44
C SER A 92 -14.49 -4.07 -15.66
N THR A 93 -15.60 -3.91 -16.39
CA THR A 93 -16.94 -3.66 -15.83
C THR A 93 -17.89 -4.85 -15.99
N SER A 94 -17.39 -5.99 -16.50
CA SER A 94 -18.17 -7.21 -16.68
C SER A 94 -17.30 -8.46 -16.55
N PRO A 95 -17.87 -9.62 -16.18
CA PRO A 95 -17.14 -10.88 -16.15
C PRO A 95 -16.46 -11.23 -17.48
N GLN A 96 -17.11 -11.00 -18.62
CA GLN A 96 -16.53 -11.31 -19.94
C GLN A 96 -15.33 -10.41 -20.26
N GLY A 97 -15.40 -9.13 -19.90
CA GLY A 97 -14.27 -8.20 -20.02
C GLY A 97 -13.08 -8.63 -19.17
N ALA A 98 -13.32 -8.93 -17.90
CA ALA A 98 -12.28 -9.37 -16.97
C ALA A 98 -11.64 -10.70 -17.39
N ILE A 99 -12.42 -11.65 -17.94
CA ILE A 99 -11.88 -12.90 -18.51
C ILE A 99 -10.97 -12.62 -19.71
N ALA A 100 -11.38 -11.72 -20.61
CA ALA A 100 -10.56 -11.36 -21.76
C ALA A 100 -9.26 -10.67 -21.35
N GLU A 101 -9.34 -9.74 -20.39
CA GLU A 101 -8.18 -9.06 -19.82
C GLU A 101 -7.24 -10.01 -19.09
N TYR A 102 -7.77 -10.92 -18.27
CA TYR A 102 -7.00 -11.97 -17.62
C TYR A 102 -6.19 -12.80 -18.62
N LYS A 103 -6.83 -13.28 -19.71
CA LYS A 103 -6.16 -14.06 -20.74
C LYS A 103 -5.09 -13.24 -21.46
N ARG A 104 -5.39 -11.97 -21.77
CA ARG A 104 -4.43 -11.06 -22.41
C ARG A 104 -3.21 -10.83 -21.53
N ARG A 105 -3.42 -10.60 -20.23
CA ARG A 105 -2.41 -10.23 -19.25
C ARG A 105 -1.55 -11.41 -18.81
N TYR A 106 -2.15 -12.52 -18.40
CA TYR A 106 -1.46 -13.66 -17.80
C TYR A 106 -1.23 -14.84 -18.76
N ARG A 107 -1.73 -14.73 -20.00
CA ARG A 107 -1.57 -15.73 -21.08
C ARG A 107 -2.01 -17.14 -20.68
N ARG A 108 -3.06 -17.21 -19.85
CA ARG A 108 -3.65 -18.46 -19.36
C ARG A 108 -5.15 -18.27 -19.18
N ASP A 109 -5.89 -19.37 -19.10
CA ASP A 109 -7.31 -19.32 -18.75
C ASP A 109 -7.48 -19.05 -17.24
N PRO A 110 -8.53 -18.30 -16.84
CA PRO A 110 -8.81 -18.06 -15.43
C PRO A 110 -9.30 -19.35 -14.73
N PRO A 111 -9.09 -19.47 -13.40
CA PRO A 111 -9.53 -20.63 -12.64
C PRO A 111 -11.06 -20.78 -12.67
N SER A 112 -11.54 -22.00 -12.36
CA SER A 112 -12.97 -22.23 -12.15
C SER A 112 -13.52 -21.29 -11.06
N GLY A 113 -14.71 -20.74 -11.26
CA GLY A 113 -15.33 -19.77 -10.33
C GLY A 113 -14.86 -18.32 -10.51
N PHE A 114 -13.93 -18.03 -11.43
CA PHE A 114 -13.47 -16.66 -11.67
C PHE A 114 -14.58 -15.70 -12.08
N SER A 115 -15.52 -16.14 -12.93
CA SER A 115 -16.65 -15.29 -13.35
C SER A 115 -17.51 -14.86 -12.15
N ASP A 116 -17.74 -15.77 -11.21
CA ASP A 116 -18.51 -15.51 -9.99
C ASP A 116 -17.73 -14.58 -9.06
N TRP A 117 -16.41 -14.75 -8.98
CA TRP A 117 -15.53 -13.82 -8.28
C TRP A 117 -15.59 -12.40 -8.86
N VAL A 118 -15.57 -12.24 -10.18
CA VAL A 118 -15.72 -10.90 -10.81
C VAL A 118 -17.07 -10.30 -10.45
N GLN A 119 -18.14 -11.08 -10.53
CA GLN A 119 -19.47 -10.60 -10.17
C GLN A 119 -19.52 -10.18 -8.70
N PHE A 120 -18.96 -10.98 -7.80
CA PHE A 120 -18.83 -10.65 -6.39
C PHE A 120 -18.08 -9.33 -6.16
N ALA A 121 -16.97 -9.10 -6.88
CA ALA A 121 -16.21 -7.86 -6.76
C ALA A 121 -16.99 -6.64 -7.27
N LEU A 122 -17.74 -6.78 -8.36
CA LEU A 122 -18.61 -5.73 -8.91
C LEU A 122 -19.77 -5.42 -7.97
N ASP A 123 -20.43 -6.43 -7.41
CA ASP A 123 -21.55 -6.28 -6.48
C ASP A 123 -21.16 -5.55 -5.17
N HIS A 124 -19.86 -5.53 -4.84
CA HIS A 124 -19.30 -4.83 -3.68
C HIS A 124 -18.55 -3.54 -4.05
N ASP A 125 -18.82 -2.98 -5.23
CA ASP A 125 -18.28 -1.70 -5.72
C ASP A 125 -16.74 -1.65 -5.75
N SER A 126 -16.06 -2.79 -5.92
CA SER A 126 -14.60 -2.82 -5.93
C SER A 126 -14.04 -1.99 -7.07
N LYS A 127 -13.00 -1.20 -6.75
CA LYS A 127 -12.33 -0.34 -7.73
C LYS A 127 -11.20 -1.04 -8.47
N VAL A 128 -10.92 -2.31 -8.14
CA VAL A 128 -9.82 -3.08 -8.73
C VAL A 128 -10.35 -4.46 -9.09
N ILE A 129 -10.40 -4.74 -10.39
CA ILE A 129 -10.92 -5.99 -10.97
C ILE A 129 -9.81 -6.74 -11.73
N ASP A 130 -8.93 -6.02 -12.42
CA ASP A 130 -7.94 -6.65 -13.31
C ASP A 130 -6.53 -6.69 -12.70
N ASP A 131 -6.16 -5.72 -11.86
CA ASP A 131 -4.81 -5.58 -11.33
C ASP A 131 -4.58 -6.46 -10.08
N PHE A 132 -4.25 -7.74 -10.34
CA PHE A 132 -3.90 -8.75 -9.33
C PHE A 132 -2.54 -9.39 -9.65
N ASP A 133 -1.62 -8.61 -10.22
CA ASP A 133 -0.34 -9.10 -10.72
C ASP A 133 0.53 -9.72 -9.62
N GLU A 134 0.43 -9.25 -8.38
CA GLU A 134 1.15 -9.80 -7.23
C GLU A 134 0.74 -11.25 -6.96
N ILE A 135 -0.55 -11.60 -7.04
CA ILE A 135 -1.00 -12.99 -6.91
C ILE A 135 -0.33 -13.87 -7.97
N HIS A 136 -0.26 -13.39 -9.21
CA HIS A 136 0.35 -14.16 -10.29
C HIS A 136 1.85 -14.31 -10.11
N ARG A 137 2.55 -13.26 -9.67
CA ARG A 137 3.99 -13.31 -9.32
C ARG A 137 4.26 -14.28 -8.19
N ASP A 138 3.45 -14.25 -7.13
CA ASP A 138 3.58 -15.11 -5.96
C ASP A 138 3.36 -16.58 -6.31
N LEU A 139 2.39 -16.87 -7.18
CA LEU A 139 1.99 -18.23 -7.50
C LEU A 139 2.82 -18.89 -8.61
N GLU A 140 3.51 -18.11 -9.45
CA GLU A 140 4.26 -18.65 -10.59
C GLU A 140 5.30 -19.73 -10.20
N PRO A 141 6.11 -19.57 -9.14
CA PRO A 141 7.06 -20.60 -8.71
C PRO A 141 6.42 -21.95 -8.37
N PHE A 142 5.13 -21.94 -7.98
CA PHE A 142 4.42 -23.12 -7.49
C PHE A 142 3.75 -23.94 -8.59
N ARG A 143 3.80 -23.48 -9.85
CA ARG A 143 3.21 -24.18 -11.01
C ARG A 143 4.12 -25.26 -11.59
N THR A 144 5.00 -25.82 -10.77
CA THR A 144 5.92 -26.90 -11.15
C THR A 144 5.50 -28.23 -10.50
N PRO A 145 5.72 -29.37 -11.17
CA PRO A 145 5.46 -30.68 -10.57
C PRO A 145 6.19 -30.88 -9.23
N GLU A 146 7.39 -30.31 -9.08
CA GLU A 146 8.20 -30.36 -7.86
C GLU A 146 7.49 -29.68 -6.69
N ALA A 147 7.01 -28.44 -6.89
CA ALA A 147 6.29 -27.69 -5.86
C ALA A 147 4.97 -28.37 -5.47
N GLN A 148 4.23 -28.91 -6.44
CA GLN A 148 3.01 -29.67 -6.19
C GLN A 148 3.28 -30.95 -5.38
N ARG A 149 4.36 -31.69 -5.69
CA ARG A 149 4.78 -32.85 -4.89
C ARG A 149 5.10 -32.47 -3.44
N LEU A 150 5.81 -31.35 -3.23
CA LEU A 150 6.11 -30.86 -1.89
C LEU A 150 4.84 -30.42 -1.14
N PHE A 151 3.87 -29.80 -1.81
CA PHE A 151 2.58 -29.48 -1.22
C PHE A 151 1.84 -30.74 -0.73
N HIS A 152 1.80 -31.82 -1.53
CA HIS A 152 1.23 -33.08 -1.07
C HIS A 152 2.00 -33.68 0.11
N GLN A 153 3.33 -33.58 0.13
CA GLN A 153 4.13 -34.00 1.27
C GLN A 153 3.80 -33.21 2.55
N LEU A 154 3.53 -31.91 2.41
CA LEU A 154 3.15 -31.03 3.53
C LEU A 154 1.86 -31.53 4.23
N ASN A 155 0.95 -32.17 3.49
CA ASN A 155 -0.30 -32.75 3.97
C ASN A 155 -0.17 -34.17 4.55
N ASN A 156 0.98 -34.84 4.41
CA ASN A 156 1.15 -36.23 4.88
C ASN A 156 1.34 -36.39 6.39
N ARG A 157 1.41 -35.28 7.15
CA ARG A 157 1.57 -35.28 8.61
C ARG A 157 0.28 -34.94 9.32
N LYS A 158 0.01 -35.64 10.43
CA LYS A 158 -1.13 -35.35 11.31
C LYS A 158 -0.99 -33.99 11.99
N GLU A 159 0.16 -33.73 12.62
CA GLU A 159 0.43 -32.49 13.32
C GLU A 159 0.70 -31.31 12.38
N ASN A 160 0.43 -30.09 12.87
CA ASN A 160 0.83 -28.87 12.20
C ASN A 160 2.36 -28.74 12.15
N TRP A 161 2.85 -28.09 11.10
CA TRP A 161 4.25 -27.71 11.02
C TRP A 161 4.53 -26.54 11.95
N GLU A 162 5.75 -26.46 12.46
CA GLU A 162 6.19 -25.38 13.36
C GLU A 162 5.87 -24.02 12.76
N HIS A 163 5.27 -23.15 13.58
CA HIS A 163 4.79 -21.82 13.21
C HIS A 163 3.90 -21.76 11.95
N THR A 164 3.20 -22.85 11.65
CA THR A 164 2.37 -22.99 10.45
C THR A 164 1.00 -23.49 10.84
N ARG A 165 -0.04 -22.72 10.52
CA ARG A 165 -1.42 -23.13 10.69
C ARG A 165 -1.95 -23.72 9.39
N ARG A 166 -2.29 -25.00 9.38
CA ARG A 166 -3.02 -25.63 8.28
C ARG A 166 -4.51 -25.27 8.38
N VAL A 167 -5.10 -24.92 7.25
CA VAL A 167 -6.50 -24.52 7.13
C VAL A 167 -7.16 -25.37 6.05
N ILE A 168 -8.34 -25.89 6.33
CA ILE A 168 -9.15 -26.67 5.38
C ILE A 168 -10.49 -25.99 5.19
N ILE A 169 -10.98 -25.99 3.95
CA ILE A 169 -12.33 -25.58 3.59
C ILE A 169 -13.11 -26.82 3.16
N GLU A 170 -14.21 -27.10 3.85
CA GLU A 170 -15.13 -28.18 3.54
C GLU A 170 -16.57 -27.71 3.73
N ASN A 171 -17.41 -27.94 2.71
CA ASN A 171 -18.84 -27.58 2.69
C ASN A 171 -19.10 -26.11 3.04
N GLY A 172 -18.26 -25.21 2.53
CA GLY A 172 -18.36 -23.77 2.79
C GLY A 172 -17.97 -23.35 4.21
N VAL A 173 -17.34 -24.24 4.99
CA VAL A 173 -16.87 -23.97 6.36
C VAL A 173 -15.35 -24.11 6.42
N MET A 174 -14.71 -23.23 7.19
CA MET A 174 -13.28 -23.27 7.49
C MET A 174 -13.07 -23.84 8.90
N ASN A 175 -12.24 -24.89 9.04
CA ASN A 175 -11.99 -25.56 10.33
C ASN A 175 -11.16 -24.71 11.31
N ALA A 176 -10.17 -23.98 10.81
CA ALA A 176 -9.23 -23.24 11.62
C ALA A 176 -9.73 -21.80 11.87
N SER A 177 -10.66 -21.63 12.82
CA SER A 177 -10.96 -20.28 13.33
C SER A 177 -9.71 -19.70 14.01
N SER A 178 -9.37 -18.44 13.71
CA SER A 178 -8.47 -17.70 14.60
C SER A 178 -9.24 -17.37 15.88
N SER A 179 -8.55 -17.39 17.02
CA SER A 179 -9.14 -17.03 18.32
C SER A 179 -9.71 -15.61 18.35
N ASP A 180 -9.29 -14.74 17.43
CA ASP A 180 -9.70 -13.33 17.34
C ASP A 180 -10.87 -13.07 16.36
N GLY A 181 -11.33 -14.08 15.61
CA GLY A 181 -12.50 -14.00 14.72
C GLY A 181 -12.34 -13.11 13.47
N PHE A 182 -11.27 -12.32 13.35
CA PHE A 182 -11.06 -11.43 12.21
C PHE A 182 -10.82 -12.19 10.91
N TRP A 183 -10.10 -13.31 10.96
CA TRP A 183 -9.95 -14.18 9.79
C TRP A 183 -11.30 -14.68 9.26
N ASN A 184 -12.22 -15.05 10.15
CA ASN A 184 -13.56 -15.51 9.77
C ASN A 184 -14.32 -14.40 9.04
N ARG A 185 -14.22 -13.14 9.50
CA ARG A 185 -14.86 -12.00 8.83
C ARG A 185 -14.38 -11.82 7.39
N LEU A 186 -13.07 -11.99 7.16
CA LEU A 186 -12.48 -11.81 5.83
C LEU A 186 -12.91 -12.89 4.83
N VAL A 187 -13.14 -14.13 5.27
CA VAL A 187 -13.37 -15.27 4.37
C VAL A 187 -14.84 -15.66 4.23
N THR A 188 -15.66 -15.48 5.29
CA THR A 188 -17.09 -15.82 5.30
C THR A 188 -17.87 -15.33 4.08
N PRO A 189 -17.64 -14.11 3.54
CA PRO A 189 -18.39 -13.60 2.40
C PRO A 189 -18.37 -14.50 1.16
N PHE A 190 -17.33 -15.32 0.97
CA PHE A 190 -17.13 -16.09 -0.26
C PHE A 190 -16.82 -17.58 -0.02
N LEU A 191 -16.70 -18.04 1.23
CA LEU A 191 -16.31 -19.42 1.54
C LEU A 191 -17.15 -20.49 0.83
N HIS A 192 -18.45 -20.25 0.67
CA HIS A 192 -19.40 -21.15 0.01
C HIS A 192 -19.08 -21.38 -1.49
N ALA A 193 -18.33 -20.49 -2.11
CA ALA A 193 -17.98 -20.54 -3.53
C ALA A 193 -16.62 -21.20 -3.79
N LEU A 194 -15.87 -21.58 -2.74
CA LEU A 194 -14.60 -22.27 -2.88
C LEU A 194 -14.78 -23.78 -3.04
N PRO A 195 -13.89 -24.46 -3.79
CA PRO A 195 -13.93 -25.91 -3.91
C PRO A 195 -13.80 -26.62 -2.55
N ASN A 196 -14.57 -27.68 -2.35
CA ASN A 196 -14.43 -28.55 -1.19
C ASN A 196 -13.03 -29.18 -1.13
N ASN A 197 -12.59 -29.45 0.10
CA ASN A 197 -11.29 -30.06 0.42
C ASN A 197 -10.09 -29.20 -0.01
N SER A 198 -10.29 -27.89 -0.11
CA SER A 198 -9.19 -26.93 -0.33
C SER A 198 -8.35 -26.81 0.93
N VAL A 199 -7.02 -26.87 0.81
CA VAL A 199 -6.09 -26.76 1.95
C VAL A 199 -5.03 -25.70 1.68
N PHE A 200 -4.73 -24.88 2.68
CA PHE A 200 -3.67 -23.89 2.62
C PHE A 200 -3.00 -23.71 4.00
N TYR A 201 -1.85 -23.03 3.99
CA TYR A 201 -0.96 -22.96 5.14
C TYR A 201 -0.62 -21.50 5.43
N ILE A 202 -1.02 -21.03 6.61
CA ILE A 202 -0.79 -19.66 7.05
C ILE A 202 0.41 -19.65 8.00
N ASN A 203 1.35 -18.76 7.72
CA ASN A 203 2.43 -18.40 8.64
C ASN A 203 1.87 -17.77 9.93
N THR A 204 2.34 -18.23 11.09
CA THR A 204 1.94 -17.65 12.39
C THR A 204 2.98 -16.70 12.98
N LEU A 205 4.06 -16.41 12.26
CA LEU A 205 5.07 -15.41 12.62
C LEU A 205 4.81 -14.09 11.89
N ASP A 206 5.39 -13.02 12.41
CA ASP A 206 5.49 -11.76 11.68
C ASP A 206 6.42 -11.92 10.47
N GLU A 207 7.57 -12.58 10.67
CA GLU A 207 8.61 -12.73 9.65
C GLU A 207 8.24 -13.74 8.54
N PRO A 208 8.55 -13.45 7.25
CA PRO A 208 8.39 -14.40 6.14
C PRO A 208 9.37 -15.58 6.25
N ARG A 209 9.08 -16.69 5.56
CA ARG A 209 9.70 -18.00 5.89
C ARG A 209 10.28 -18.79 4.72
N VAL A 210 9.96 -18.46 3.47
CA VAL A 210 10.39 -19.28 2.31
C VAL A 210 11.53 -18.60 1.58
N LEU A 211 12.73 -19.19 1.63
CA LEU A 211 13.95 -18.65 1.00
C LEU A 211 14.52 -19.63 -0.03
N SER A 212 14.92 -19.13 -1.19
CA SER A 212 15.57 -19.92 -2.23
C SER A 212 17.05 -20.17 -1.90
N LYS A 213 17.60 -21.26 -2.44
CA LYS A 213 19.04 -21.55 -2.40
C LYS A 213 19.50 -22.23 -3.69
N PRO A 214 20.81 -22.15 -4.03
CA PRO A 214 21.37 -22.86 -5.18
C PRO A 214 21.20 -24.37 -5.09
N GLY A 215 21.13 -25.01 -6.26
CA GLY A 215 21.03 -26.46 -6.40
C GLY A 215 19.58 -26.97 -6.50
N PRO A 216 19.39 -28.29 -6.49
CA PRO A 216 18.05 -28.87 -6.58
C PRO A 216 17.22 -28.53 -5.35
N LEU A 217 15.90 -28.38 -5.56
CA LEU A 217 14.95 -28.21 -4.45
C LEU A 217 15.07 -29.40 -3.47
N PRO A 218 14.97 -29.17 -2.15
CA PRO A 218 14.98 -30.24 -1.19
C PRO A 218 13.86 -31.25 -1.46
N ASN A 219 14.18 -32.54 -1.43
CA ASN A 219 13.17 -33.61 -1.54
C ASN A 219 12.33 -33.80 -0.28
N HIS A 220 12.70 -33.15 0.83
CA HIS A 220 11.98 -33.22 2.09
C HIS A 220 11.90 -31.86 2.75
N ILE A 221 10.72 -31.58 3.32
CA ILE A 221 10.42 -30.33 4.00
C ILE A 221 11.17 -30.30 5.35
N LYS A 222 11.92 -29.21 5.56
CA LYS A 222 12.63 -28.93 6.81
C LYS A 222 12.54 -27.44 7.12
N PHE A 223 12.34 -27.12 8.40
CA PHE A 223 12.45 -25.77 8.92
C PHE A 223 13.73 -25.64 9.75
N ALA A 224 14.31 -24.46 9.76
CA ALA A 224 15.48 -24.10 10.54
C ALA A 224 15.23 -22.81 11.31
N GLU A 225 15.67 -22.77 12.57
CA GLU A 225 15.54 -21.63 13.46
C GLU A 225 16.78 -20.73 13.37
N SER A 226 16.58 -19.42 13.29
CA SER A 226 17.67 -18.43 13.28
C SER A 226 17.30 -17.13 14.00
N ALA A 227 16.36 -17.19 14.94
CA ALA A 227 16.02 -16.05 15.78
C ALA A 227 17.26 -15.47 16.49
N GLY A 228 17.39 -14.14 16.45
CA GLY A 228 18.51 -13.40 17.03
C GLY A 228 19.84 -13.49 16.26
N GLN A 229 19.91 -14.21 15.14
CA GLN A 229 21.11 -14.31 14.31
C GLN A 229 20.90 -13.52 13.01
N SER A 230 21.97 -12.92 12.48
CA SER A 230 21.88 -12.25 11.18
C SER A 230 21.50 -13.25 10.10
N ILE A 231 20.49 -12.88 9.30
CA ILE A 231 20.01 -13.65 8.15
C ILE A 231 20.51 -13.05 6.83
N GLU A 232 21.48 -12.13 6.89
CA GLU A 232 22.01 -11.44 5.72
C GLU A 232 22.49 -12.40 4.62
N ASP A 233 23.22 -13.44 4.99
CA ASP A 233 23.71 -14.44 4.03
C ASP A 233 22.55 -15.21 3.40
N LEU A 234 21.53 -15.56 4.18
CA LEU A 234 20.33 -16.22 3.66
C LEU A 234 19.59 -15.33 2.65
N VAL A 235 19.44 -14.04 2.97
CA VAL A 235 18.84 -13.04 2.09
C VAL A 235 19.64 -12.91 0.80
N LYS A 236 20.97 -12.70 0.88
CA LYS A 236 21.84 -12.56 -0.30
C LYS A 236 21.85 -13.80 -1.17
N VAL A 237 21.93 -14.98 -0.55
CA VAL A 237 21.87 -16.26 -1.26
C VAL A 237 20.53 -16.36 -1.99
N SER A 238 19.40 -16.11 -1.33
CA SER A 238 18.08 -16.16 -1.98
C SER A 238 17.93 -15.12 -3.09
N CYS A 239 18.44 -13.91 -2.89
CA CYS A 239 18.48 -12.85 -3.91
C CYS A 239 19.23 -13.26 -5.19
N SER A 240 20.28 -14.09 -5.06
CA SER A 240 20.99 -14.61 -6.23
C SER A 240 20.20 -15.64 -7.05
N GLN A 241 19.08 -16.15 -6.49
CA GLN A 241 18.23 -17.16 -7.11
C GLN A 241 16.95 -16.58 -7.71
N ILE A 242 16.73 -15.26 -7.63
CA ILE A 242 15.52 -14.64 -8.19
C ILE A 242 15.65 -14.62 -9.73
N PRO A 243 14.69 -15.21 -10.47
CA PRO A 243 14.61 -15.04 -11.92
C PRO A 243 14.56 -13.56 -12.29
N ARG A 244 15.25 -13.16 -13.37
CA ARG A 244 15.31 -11.75 -13.80
C ARG A 244 13.92 -11.19 -14.11
N GLU A 245 13.02 -12.05 -14.58
CA GLU A 245 11.64 -11.71 -14.90
C GLU A 245 10.88 -11.20 -13.66
N LEU A 246 11.20 -11.71 -12.47
CA LEU A 246 10.57 -11.29 -11.21
C LEU A 246 11.24 -10.04 -10.60
N THR A 247 12.48 -9.71 -10.97
CA THR A 247 13.19 -8.54 -10.39
C THR A 247 12.81 -7.22 -11.03
N HIS A 248 12.30 -7.21 -12.27
CA HIS A 248 11.97 -5.98 -13.00
C HIS A 248 10.71 -5.25 -12.50
N HIS A 249 9.90 -5.89 -11.66
CA HIS A 249 8.61 -5.36 -11.20
C HIS A 249 8.66 -4.70 -9.82
N LEU A 250 9.83 -4.65 -9.20
CA LEU A 250 9.97 -4.14 -7.84
C LEU A 250 10.43 -2.70 -7.81
N ASP A 251 9.77 -1.92 -6.96
CA ASP A 251 10.23 -0.60 -6.56
C ASP A 251 11.69 -0.73 -6.04
N PRO A 252 12.67 -0.03 -6.64
CA PRO A 252 14.05 -0.04 -6.17
C PRO A 252 14.19 0.29 -4.69
N GLU A 253 13.30 1.11 -4.14
CA GLU A 253 13.34 1.55 -2.75
C GLU A 253 12.95 0.42 -1.77
N LYS A 254 12.18 -0.59 -2.23
CA LYS A 254 11.76 -1.77 -1.44
C LYS A 254 12.57 -3.03 -1.70
N ASP A 255 13.47 -3.03 -2.70
CA ASP A 255 14.16 -4.23 -3.13
C ASP A 255 15.40 -4.53 -2.25
N VAL A 256 15.23 -5.40 -1.25
CA VAL A 256 16.32 -5.82 -0.35
C VAL A 256 17.54 -6.36 -1.11
N CYS A 257 17.34 -6.93 -2.29
CA CYS A 257 18.40 -7.52 -3.11
C CYS A 257 19.34 -6.48 -3.75
N LYS A 258 19.01 -5.18 -3.71
CA LYS A 258 19.88 -4.11 -4.21
C LYS A 258 20.89 -3.62 -3.20
N PHE A 259 20.73 -3.96 -1.92
CA PHE A 259 21.62 -3.49 -0.87
C PHE A 259 22.79 -4.46 -0.68
N SER A 260 24.02 -3.93 -0.64
CA SER A 260 25.22 -4.75 -0.40
C SER A 260 25.29 -5.26 1.04
N THR A 261 24.72 -4.52 1.99
CA THR A 261 24.82 -4.80 3.43
C THR A 261 23.47 -4.58 4.14
N PRO A 262 22.40 -5.32 3.78
CA PRO A 262 21.06 -5.03 4.24
C PRO A 262 20.86 -5.20 5.76
N SER A 263 21.71 -5.98 6.45
CA SER A 263 21.75 -6.08 7.91
C SER A 263 22.11 -4.75 8.61
N LYS A 264 22.75 -3.82 7.90
CA LYS A 264 23.07 -2.48 8.41
C LYS A 264 21.94 -1.46 8.25
N LEU A 265 20.84 -1.89 7.65
CA LEU A 265 19.72 -1.02 7.31
C LEU A 265 18.43 -1.44 8.01
N HIS A 266 18.23 -2.73 8.31
CA HIS A 266 16.97 -3.25 8.82
C HIS A 266 17.15 -4.36 9.86
N SER A 267 16.50 -4.22 11.03
CA SER A 267 16.68 -5.13 12.18
C SER A 267 16.26 -6.58 11.90
N MET A 268 15.25 -6.80 11.05
CA MET A 268 14.78 -8.16 10.72
C MET A 268 15.88 -8.97 10.03
N ILE A 269 16.78 -8.29 9.32
CA ILE A 269 17.91 -8.93 8.63
C ILE A 269 19.09 -9.09 9.58
N ALA A 270 19.33 -8.08 10.43
CA ALA A 270 20.42 -8.08 11.40
C ALA A 270 20.26 -9.14 12.50
N SER A 271 19.03 -9.29 13.01
CA SER A 271 18.71 -10.16 14.14
C SER A 271 17.18 -10.25 14.29
N PRO A 272 16.46 -11.08 13.51
CA PRO A 272 15.00 -11.18 13.62
C PRO A 272 14.57 -11.73 14.99
N SER A 273 13.34 -11.45 15.41
CA SER A 273 12.88 -11.80 16.77
C SER A 273 12.45 -13.25 16.90
N SER A 274 11.78 -13.81 15.88
CA SER A 274 11.13 -15.12 15.95
C SER A 274 11.28 -15.97 14.67
N PHE A 275 12.45 -15.88 14.02
CA PHE A 275 12.63 -16.40 12.66
C PHE A 275 12.83 -17.90 12.53
N SER A 276 11.90 -18.52 11.79
CA SER A 276 11.92 -19.92 11.33
C SER A 276 11.74 -19.97 9.82
N TYR A 277 12.64 -20.61 9.07
CA TYR A 277 12.62 -20.59 7.61
C TYR A 277 12.78 -21.98 6.98
N THR A 278 12.40 -22.09 5.71
CA THR A 278 12.63 -23.28 4.88
C THR A 278 13.21 -22.93 3.52
N HIS A 279 13.96 -23.86 2.95
CA HIS A 279 14.37 -23.85 1.55
C HIS A 279 13.49 -24.68 0.62
N SER A 280 12.42 -25.26 1.17
CA SER A 280 11.46 -26.05 0.40
C SER A 280 10.49 -25.09 -0.25
N LEU A 281 10.24 -25.24 -1.55
CA LEU A 281 9.26 -24.41 -2.25
C LEU A 281 7.85 -24.92 -1.95
N ILE A 282 7.31 -24.51 -0.81
CA ILE A 282 5.97 -24.84 -0.31
C ILE A 282 5.13 -23.56 -0.16
N PRO A 283 3.81 -23.61 -0.45
CA PRO A 283 2.96 -22.42 -0.44
C PRO A 283 2.61 -22.01 1.00
N ILE A 284 3.43 -21.14 1.59
CA ILE A 284 3.15 -20.53 2.90
C ILE A 284 2.59 -19.12 2.67
N LEU A 285 1.40 -18.87 3.20
CA LEU A 285 0.71 -17.59 3.12
C LEU A 285 1.19 -16.70 4.28
N SER A 286 1.73 -15.53 3.98
CA SER A 286 2.30 -14.57 4.94
C SER A 286 1.77 -13.16 4.68
N TYR A 287 1.74 -12.32 5.72
CA TYR A 287 1.19 -10.97 5.62
C TYR A 287 2.05 -9.99 4.82
N ALA A 288 3.35 -10.24 4.81
CA ALA A 288 4.34 -9.39 4.16
C ALA A 288 5.60 -10.21 3.87
N ARG A 289 6.35 -9.84 2.84
CA ARG A 289 7.62 -10.49 2.48
C ARG A 289 8.60 -9.50 1.84
N MET A 290 9.90 -9.72 1.99
CA MET A 290 10.89 -8.99 1.19
C MET A 290 11.12 -9.70 -0.15
N SER A 291 11.73 -9.03 -1.13
CA SER A 291 11.96 -9.59 -2.47
C SER A 291 12.75 -10.91 -2.46
N ALA A 292 13.59 -11.13 -1.45
CA ALA A 292 14.32 -12.38 -1.23
C ALA A 292 13.43 -13.58 -0.88
N PHE A 293 12.18 -13.39 -0.46
CA PHE A 293 11.31 -14.45 0.05
C PHE A 293 10.22 -14.87 -0.95
N ARG A 294 9.71 -16.10 -0.80
CA ARG A 294 8.72 -16.74 -1.68
C ARG A 294 7.41 -17.11 -0.99
N ASP A 295 7.16 -16.51 0.17
CA ASP A 295 5.85 -16.54 0.79
C ASP A 295 4.80 -15.93 -0.14
N ILE A 296 3.54 -16.34 0.01
CA ILE A 296 2.41 -15.85 -0.77
C ILE A 296 1.70 -14.79 0.05
N LEU A 297 1.54 -13.59 -0.50
CA LEU A 297 1.01 -12.45 0.23
C LEU A 297 -0.49 -12.56 0.47
N ILE A 298 -0.90 -12.31 1.71
CA ILE A 298 -2.29 -12.24 2.14
C ILE A 298 -2.54 -10.95 2.94
N PRO A 299 -3.76 -10.40 2.91
CA PRO A 299 -4.13 -9.29 3.77
C PRO A 299 -4.00 -9.64 5.24
N CYS A 300 -3.37 -8.75 6.02
CA CYS A 300 -3.31 -8.93 7.46
C CYS A 300 -4.60 -8.46 8.14
N PRO A 301 -5.22 -9.30 8.99
CA PRO A 301 -6.42 -8.92 9.73
C PRO A 301 -6.23 -7.72 10.67
N ASP A 302 -5.00 -7.41 11.09
CA ASP A 302 -4.71 -6.28 11.97
C ASP A 302 -5.07 -4.92 11.35
N TYR A 303 -5.14 -4.82 10.01
CA TYR A 303 -5.66 -3.63 9.33
C TYR A 303 -7.15 -3.37 9.61
N VAL A 304 -7.92 -4.41 9.92
CA VAL A 304 -9.32 -4.28 10.35
C VAL A 304 -9.39 -3.94 11.84
N ARG A 305 -8.42 -4.39 12.64
CA ARG A 305 -8.34 -4.10 14.09
C ARG A 305 -8.06 -2.62 14.37
N LEU A 306 -7.30 -1.95 13.49
CA LEU A 306 -7.03 -0.52 13.53
C LEU A 306 -7.83 0.20 12.44
N PRO A 307 -9.12 0.52 12.68
CA PRO A 307 -9.99 1.04 11.64
C PRO A 307 -9.49 2.40 11.14
N PHE A 308 -9.98 2.76 9.94
CA PHE A 308 -9.82 4.09 9.40
C PHE A 308 -10.29 5.16 10.39
N VAL A 309 -9.75 6.36 10.26
CA VAL A 309 -10.28 7.52 10.99
C VAL A 309 -11.67 7.83 10.46
N ASP A 310 -12.64 8.06 11.34
CA ASP A 310 -14.00 8.42 10.95
C ASP A 310 -14.01 9.75 10.19
N SER A 311 -14.86 9.86 9.17
CA SER A 311 -14.95 11.07 8.35
C SER A 311 -15.26 12.32 9.17
N ASP A 312 -16.07 12.20 10.22
CA ASP A 312 -16.45 13.30 11.12
C ASP A 312 -15.29 13.78 12.01
N ASN A 313 -14.26 12.94 12.17
CA ASN A 313 -13.06 13.22 12.97
C ASN A 313 -11.86 13.66 12.10
N LEU A 314 -12.05 13.84 10.79
CA LEU A 314 -10.98 14.27 9.90
C LEU A 314 -10.68 15.76 10.07
N ILE A 315 -9.45 16.07 10.50
CA ILE A 315 -8.92 17.43 10.44
C ILE A 315 -8.42 17.71 9.00
N PRO A 316 -8.83 18.80 8.33
CA PRO A 316 -8.33 19.18 7.01
C PRO A 316 -6.81 19.36 6.98
N PHE A 317 -6.15 18.98 5.88
CA PHE A 317 -4.68 18.99 5.77
C PHE A 317 -4.04 20.35 6.13
N LEU A 318 -4.61 21.46 5.64
CA LEU A 318 -4.05 22.80 5.88
C LEU A 318 -4.21 23.28 7.34
N GLU A 319 -5.13 22.70 8.10
CA GLU A 319 -5.34 23.03 9.52
C GLU A 319 -4.38 22.26 10.45
N LYS A 320 -3.71 21.22 9.94
CA LYS A 320 -2.72 20.44 10.68
C LYS A 320 -1.39 21.18 10.79
N LYS A 321 -0.61 20.84 11.82
CA LYS A 321 0.78 21.26 11.98
C LYS A 321 1.63 20.72 10.83
N ALA A 322 2.39 21.60 10.18
CA ALA A 322 3.37 21.26 9.15
C ALA A 322 4.63 20.61 9.77
N GLY A 323 4.44 19.48 10.45
CA GLY A 323 5.49 18.69 11.09
C GLY A 323 5.40 17.23 10.69
N VAL A 324 6.53 16.54 10.86
CA VAL A 324 6.67 15.09 10.72
C VAL A 324 6.41 14.45 12.06
N TYR A 325 5.47 13.51 12.11
CA TYR A 325 5.11 12.80 13.34
C TYR A 325 5.40 11.30 13.24
N TRP A 326 5.99 10.76 14.31
CA TRP A 326 6.09 9.32 14.53
C TRP A 326 6.20 8.97 16.01
N ARG A 327 5.46 7.92 16.40
CA ARG A 327 5.59 7.21 17.68
C ARG A 327 5.50 5.72 17.45
N GLY A 328 6.53 4.99 17.84
CA GLY A 328 6.54 3.54 17.73
C GLY A 328 7.51 2.90 18.70
N ARG A 329 7.31 1.60 18.94
CA ARG A 329 8.21 0.81 19.77
C ARG A 329 9.45 0.42 18.98
N SER A 330 10.52 0.03 19.66
CA SER A 330 11.79 -0.44 19.05
C SER A 330 11.70 -1.80 18.33
N THR A 331 10.51 -2.20 17.86
CA THR A 331 10.32 -3.46 17.13
C THR A 331 11.06 -3.47 15.80
N GLY A 332 11.23 -4.66 15.22
CA GLY A 332 11.96 -4.82 13.97
C GLY A 332 12.86 -6.02 13.96
N GLY A 333 13.24 -6.49 15.15
CA GLY A 333 14.16 -7.57 15.38
C GLY A 333 14.56 -7.58 16.85
N ARG A 334 15.25 -8.64 17.26
CA ARG A 334 15.85 -8.76 18.58
C ARG A 334 16.93 -7.69 18.74
N VAL A 335 16.74 -6.79 19.70
CA VAL A 335 17.68 -5.72 20.03
C VAL A 335 18.85 -6.31 20.80
N GLN A 336 20.04 -6.21 20.21
CA GLN A 336 21.31 -6.60 20.83
C GLN A 336 22.18 -5.36 21.05
N ARG A 337 22.96 -5.35 22.13
CA ARG A 337 23.71 -4.17 22.58
C ARG A 337 24.64 -3.57 21.51
N LEU A 338 25.29 -4.41 20.69
CA LEU A 338 26.24 -3.97 19.66
C LEU A 338 25.59 -3.62 18.31
N HIS A 339 24.35 -4.07 18.08
CA HIS A 339 23.72 -4.07 16.77
C HIS A 339 22.42 -3.26 16.69
N TRP A 340 21.83 -2.84 17.81
CA TRP A 340 20.59 -2.07 17.79
C TRP A 340 20.66 -0.79 16.94
N LYS A 341 21.85 -0.18 16.84
CA LYS A 341 22.12 1.01 16.02
C LYS A 341 21.96 0.78 14.52
N ASP A 342 21.99 -0.47 14.08
CA ASP A 342 21.78 -0.86 12.70
C ASP A 342 20.28 -0.99 12.37
N GLY A 343 19.41 -0.93 13.38
CA GLY A 343 17.96 -1.06 13.22
C GLY A 343 17.31 0.17 12.59
N HIS A 344 16.39 -0.04 11.65
CA HIS A 344 15.76 1.01 10.85
C HIS A 344 15.02 2.05 11.70
N ARG A 345 14.26 1.63 12.72
CA ARG A 345 13.56 2.57 13.62
C ARG A 345 14.52 3.38 14.48
N GLN A 346 15.57 2.73 14.98
CA GLN A 346 16.61 3.37 15.80
C GLN A 346 17.39 4.38 14.97
N ARG A 347 17.75 4.01 13.73
CA ARG A 347 18.39 4.89 12.75
C ARG A 347 17.51 6.08 12.40
N PHE A 348 16.21 5.88 12.16
CA PHE A 348 15.28 6.96 11.88
C PHE A 348 15.21 7.98 13.03
N VAL A 349 14.96 7.54 14.26
CA VAL A 349 14.89 8.44 15.42
C VAL A 349 16.23 9.17 15.63
N SER A 350 17.36 8.46 15.54
CA SER A 350 18.69 9.07 15.68
C SER A 350 18.98 10.08 14.56
N PHE A 351 18.54 9.81 13.33
CA PHE A 351 18.74 10.67 12.17
C PHE A 351 17.96 11.97 12.33
N THR A 352 16.66 11.90 12.67
CA THR A 352 15.84 13.10 12.88
C THR A 352 16.35 13.94 14.05
N GLN A 353 16.74 13.31 15.17
CA GLN A 353 17.34 14.02 16.31
C GLN A 353 18.65 14.71 15.93
N SER A 354 19.48 14.07 15.11
CA SER A 354 20.74 14.64 14.63
C SER A 354 20.52 15.86 13.73
N LEU A 355 19.54 15.81 12.82
CA LEU A 355 19.14 16.97 12.01
C LEU A 355 18.63 18.13 12.89
N GLN A 356 17.76 17.85 13.87
CA GLN A 356 17.27 18.87 14.81
C GLN A 356 18.39 19.50 15.62
N ASN A 357 19.31 18.68 16.16
CA ASN A 357 20.42 19.16 16.97
C ASN A 357 21.42 19.98 16.15
N ALA A 358 21.70 19.58 14.91
CA ALA A 358 22.52 20.35 13.99
C ALA A 358 21.87 21.72 13.69
N ALA A 359 20.57 21.75 13.37
CA ALA A 359 19.83 22.98 13.12
C ALA A 359 19.86 23.93 14.33
N LYS A 360 19.58 23.44 15.54
CA LYS A 360 19.65 24.21 16.79
C LYS A 360 21.05 24.76 17.06
N SER A 361 22.08 23.96 16.80
CA SER A 361 23.48 24.37 17.01
C SER A 361 23.91 25.45 16.02
N LEU A 362 23.50 25.35 14.75
CA LEU A 362 23.77 26.35 13.73
C LEU A 362 23.07 27.68 14.06
N GLU A 363 21.79 27.64 14.43
CA GLU A 363 21.03 28.83 14.84
C GLU A 363 21.64 29.49 16.08
N THR A 364 22.01 28.71 17.10
CA THR A 364 22.66 29.21 18.32
C THR A 364 24.01 29.86 17.99
N SER A 365 24.80 29.24 17.12
CA SER A 365 26.09 29.79 16.69
C SER A 365 25.93 31.13 15.98
N GLN A 366 24.90 31.26 15.13
CA GLN A 366 24.57 32.53 14.46
C GLN A 366 24.11 33.60 15.45
N TYR A 367 23.32 33.24 16.47
CA TYR A 367 22.92 34.14 17.55
C TYR A 367 24.14 34.72 18.27
N PHE A 368 25.20 33.93 18.47
CA PHE A 368 26.47 34.37 19.05
C PHE A 368 27.46 34.98 18.03
N GLY A 369 27.01 35.29 16.81
CA GLY A 369 27.79 36.05 15.82
C GLY A 369 28.74 35.23 14.95
N ALA A 370 28.64 33.89 14.95
CA ALA A 370 29.42 33.05 14.05
C ALA A 370 28.99 33.30 12.59
N LYS A 371 29.94 33.72 11.73
CA LYS A 371 29.71 33.89 10.29
C LYS A 371 29.95 32.57 9.56
N ILE A 372 28.95 31.71 9.57
CA ILE A 372 28.96 30.45 8.81
C ILE A 372 28.39 30.76 7.41
N GLY A 373 29.23 30.74 6.38
CA GLY A 373 28.85 31.09 5.00
C GLY A 373 27.88 30.08 4.35
N ASN A 374 27.07 30.56 3.40
CA ASN A 374 26.15 29.79 2.54
C ASN A 374 25.21 28.80 3.26
N LEU A 375 24.72 29.15 4.44
CA LEU A 375 23.68 28.37 5.12
C LEU A 375 22.28 28.71 4.60
N ASP A 376 21.51 27.68 4.27
CA ASP A 376 20.09 27.81 3.95
C ASP A 376 19.28 28.00 5.24
N GLN A 377 18.94 29.25 5.54
CA GLN A 377 18.18 29.62 6.74
C GLN A 377 16.79 28.98 6.79
N LYS A 378 16.16 28.76 5.63
CA LYS A 378 14.84 28.11 5.59
C LYS A 378 14.96 26.65 6.03
N LYS A 379 16.00 25.95 5.58
CA LYS A 379 16.29 24.57 6.02
C LYS A 379 16.63 24.48 7.50
N ILE A 380 17.45 25.40 8.01
CA ILE A 380 17.79 25.44 9.44
C ILE A 380 16.51 25.65 10.26
N SER A 381 15.70 26.66 9.91
CA SER A 381 14.44 26.94 10.59
C SER A 381 13.48 25.76 10.51
N LEU A 382 13.40 25.09 9.36
CA LEU A 382 12.56 23.90 9.17
C LEU A 382 13.00 22.78 10.11
N PHE A 383 14.26 22.34 10.01
CA PHE A 383 14.72 21.15 10.73
C PHE A 383 14.80 21.34 12.23
N LYS A 384 14.80 22.57 12.74
CA LYS A 384 14.73 22.83 14.17
C LYS A 384 13.47 22.23 14.82
N ASP A 385 12.31 22.44 14.18
CA ASP A 385 10.99 22.22 14.80
C ASP A 385 10.08 21.28 14.01
N VAL A 386 10.48 20.83 12.80
CA VAL A 386 9.64 19.98 11.95
C VAL A 386 9.40 18.58 12.51
N PHE A 387 10.38 17.99 13.20
CA PHE A 387 10.27 16.59 13.66
C PHE A 387 9.68 16.50 15.07
N ASP A 388 8.56 15.80 15.16
CA ASP A 388 8.01 15.26 16.39
C ASP A 388 8.08 13.72 16.34
N VAL A 389 9.28 13.21 16.61
CA VAL A 389 9.64 11.80 16.43
C VAL A 389 10.29 11.30 17.72
N GLN A 390 9.73 10.24 18.32
CA GLN A 390 10.27 9.64 19.53
C GLN A 390 9.90 8.15 19.65
N MET A 391 10.75 7.36 20.29
CA MET A 391 10.42 5.99 20.66
C MET A 391 9.33 6.00 21.73
N ALA A 392 8.25 5.27 21.48
CA ALA A 392 7.15 5.12 22.42
C ALA A 392 7.45 4.10 23.52
N ASP A 393 8.33 3.13 23.24
CA ASP A 393 8.76 2.08 24.17
C ASP A 393 10.02 1.38 23.64
N TYR A 394 10.82 0.83 24.54
CA TYR A 394 12.02 0.03 24.24
C TYR A 394 11.75 -1.44 24.61
N ILE A 395 11.58 -2.29 23.60
CA ILE A 395 11.20 -3.70 23.73
C ILE A 395 12.05 -4.62 22.83
N GLN A 396 11.83 -5.93 22.95
CA GLN A 396 12.55 -6.99 22.21
C GLN A 396 14.07 -7.01 22.49
N CYS A 397 14.49 -6.48 23.63
CA CYS A 397 15.87 -6.48 24.07
C CYS A 397 16.31 -7.86 24.54
N GLU A 398 17.52 -8.26 24.14
CA GLU A 398 18.16 -9.49 24.61
C GLU A 398 18.32 -9.48 26.14
N ASP A 399 18.67 -8.32 26.69
CA ASP A 399 18.69 -8.04 28.11
C ASP A 399 18.33 -6.57 28.39
N LYS A 400 18.13 -6.23 29.67
CA LYS A 400 17.80 -4.87 30.08
C LYS A 400 18.84 -3.83 29.64
N SER A 401 20.12 -4.19 29.62
CA SER A 401 21.20 -3.26 29.29
C SER A 401 21.14 -2.77 27.84
N ALA A 402 20.64 -3.59 26.91
CA ALA A 402 20.44 -3.17 25.52
C ALA A 402 19.33 -2.11 25.38
N CYS A 403 18.25 -2.24 26.13
CA CYS A 403 17.18 -1.25 26.21
C CYS A 403 17.66 0.04 26.89
N ASP A 404 18.34 -0.09 28.03
CA ASP A 404 18.91 1.05 28.77
C ASP A 404 19.91 1.83 27.88
N ASP A 405 20.71 1.14 27.06
CA ASP A 405 21.63 1.77 26.10
C ASP A 405 20.89 2.52 24.97
N MET A 406 19.80 1.98 24.43
CA MET A 406 18.95 2.69 23.47
C MET A 406 18.36 3.95 24.10
N GLN A 407 17.76 3.84 25.29
CA GLN A 407 17.15 4.96 26.00
C GLN A 407 18.16 6.07 26.31
N ARG A 408 19.38 5.70 26.71
CA ARG A 408 20.47 6.66 26.95
C ARG A 408 20.84 7.45 25.69
N VAL A 409 20.75 6.86 24.51
CA VAL A 409 21.16 7.49 23.24
C VAL A 409 19.99 8.20 22.53
N LEU A 410 18.81 7.59 22.51
CA LEU A 410 17.62 8.04 21.79
C LEU A 410 16.64 8.83 22.67
N GLY A 411 16.92 8.96 23.97
CA GLY A 411 16.09 9.67 24.94
C GLY A 411 15.04 8.78 25.62
N HIS A 412 14.32 9.35 26.59
CA HIS A 412 13.25 8.64 27.29
C HIS A 412 12.12 8.22 26.36
N GLU A 413 11.51 7.08 26.65
CA GLU A 413 10.30 6.65 25.99
C GLU A 413 9.18 7.68 26.20
N TYR A 414 8.49 8.02 25.12
CA TYR A 414 7.39 8.96 25.14
C TYR A 414 6.28 8.46 24.23
N GLY A 415 5.36 7.70 24.82
CA GLY A 415 4.15 7.24 24.14
C GLY A 415 3.08 8.32 24.12
N GLU A 416 2.32 8.36 23.03
CA GLU A 416 1.13 9.19 22.90
C GLU A 416 -0.05 8.35 22.40
N PRO A 417 -1.30 8.78 22.65
CA PRO A 417 -2.47 8.20 21.99
C PRO A 417 -2.31 8.20 20.47
N GLY A 418 -2.88 7.22 19.79
CA GLY A 418 -2.84 7.15 18.31
C GLY A 418 -3.36 8.42 17.64
N GLU A 419 -4.25 9.14 18.34
CA GLU A 419 -4.99 10.28 17.83
C GLU A 419 -4.14 11.54 17.75
N SER A 420 -2.99 11.58 18.45
CA SER A 420 -2.00 12.65 18.29
C SER A 420 -1.55 12.80 16.83
N SER A 421 -1.52 11.70 16.05
CA SER A 421 -1.17 11.74 14.62
C SER A 421 -2.12 12.61 13.77
N LEU A 422 -3.38 12.78 14.18
CA LEU A 422 -4.36 13.59 13.45
C LEU A 422 -3.95 15.05 13.30
N ASN A 423 -3.07 15.55 14.16
CA ASN A 423 -2.66 16.95 14.18
C ASN A 423 -1.53 17.27 13.19
N TYR A 424 -1.00 16.29 12.46
CA TYR A 424 0.24 16.43 11.68
C TYR A 424 0.04 16.21 10.19
N ARG A 425 0.67 17.04 9.36
CA ARG A 425 0.61 16.95 7.89
C ARG A 425 1.42 15.79 7.31
N TYR A 426 2.52 15.39 7.97
CA TYR A 426 3.43 14.35 7.47
C TYR A 426 3.56 13.24 8.50
N LEU A 427 3.16 12.02 8.13
CA LEU A 427 3.10 10.88 9.03
C LEU A 427 4.09 9.81 8.55
N PHE A 428 5.02 9.40 9.41
CA PHE A 428 5.97 8.37 9.03
C PHE A 428 5.38 6.96 9.28
N ASP A 429 5.58 6.05 8.34
CA ASP A 429 5.24 4.64 8.43
C ASP A 429 6.51 3.81 8.31
N LEU A 430 6.80 3.00 9.33
CA LEU A 430 8.02 2.21 9.45
C LEU A 430 7.70 0.76 9.75
N ASP A 431 8.39 -0.14 9.07
CA ASP A 431 8.34 -1.59 9.31
C ASP A 431 8.47 -1.92 10.80
N GLY A 432 7.75 -2.95 11.25
CA GLY A 432 7.97 -3.64 12.52
C GLY A 432 8.89 -4.84 12.29
N ASN A 433 8.61 -5.96 12.99
CA ASN A 433 9.24 -7.25 12.66
C ASN A 433 8.97 -7.66 11.21
N SER A 434 7.86 -7.16 10.67
CA SER A 434 7.43 -7.25 9.29
C SER A 434 6.76 -5.92 8.88
N MET A 435 5.65 -5.95 8.16
CA MET A 435 4.83 -4.74 7.91
C MET A 435 4.28 -4.09 9.20
N THR A 436 3.58 -2.96 9.05
CA THR A 436 2.90 -2.28 10.16
C THR A 436 1.40 -2.13 9.98
N SER A 437 0.63 -2.50 10.99
CA SER A 437 -0.84 -2.49 10.96
C SER A 437 -1.48 -1.10 10.94
N ARG A 438 -0.71 -0.02 11.15
CA ARG A 438 -1.25 1.35 11.17
C ARG A 438 -1.33 2.01 9.80
N PHE A 439 -0.71 1.44 8.77
CA PHE A 439 -0.58 2.09 7.47
C PHE A 439 -1.94 2.54 6.91
N TYR A 440 -2.98 1.71 7.05
CA TYR A 440 -4.34 2.01 6.57
C TYR A 440 -4.98 3.16 7.32
N ARG A 441 -4.83 3.17 8.65
CA ARG A 441 -5.27 4.28 9.49
C ARG A 441 -4.56 5.57 9.11
N LEU A 442 -3.25 5.54 8.83
CA LEU A 442 -2.48 6.71 8.41
C LEU A 442 -2.94 7.25 7.05
N LEU A 443 -3.07 6.37 6.04
CA LEU A 443 -3.53 6.73 4.69
C LEU A 443 -4.93 7.34 4.71
N SER A 444 -5.80 6.86 5.61
CA SER A 444 -7.17 7.35 5.74
C SER A 444 -7.25 8.81 6.23
N GLN A 445 -6.17 9.33 6.80
CA GLN A 445 -6.07 10.72 7.24
C GLN A 445 -5.78 11.63 6.04
N GLN A 446 -6.25 12.89 6.09
CA GLN A 446 -5.79 13.91 5.14
C GLN A 446 -4.37 14.36 5.50
N ALA A 447 -3.40 13.47 5.38
CA ALA A 447 -1.98 13.67 5.64
C ALA A 447 -1.12 12.96 4.57
N VAL A 448 0.11 13.42 4.37
CA VAL A 448 1.08 12.74 3.52
C VAL A 448 1.76 11.65 4.33
N VAL A 449 1.60 10.39 3.93
CA VAL A 449 2.30 9.27 4.54
C VAL A 449 3.67 9.11 3.89
N LEU A 450 4.73 9.17 4.70
CA LEU A 450 6.11 8.88 4.31
C LEU A 450 6.40 7.42 4.72
N LYS A 451 6.49 6.50 3.75
CA LYS A 451 6.65 5.06 4.04
C LYS A 451 8.08 4.60 3.77
N GLN A 452 8.74 4.09 4.79
CA GLN A 452 10.03 3.40 4.66
C GLN A 452 9.81 1.92 4.94
N THR A 453 9.90 1.10 3.88
CA THR A 453 9.67 -0.35 3.96
C THR A 453 10.57 -1.16 3.04
N LEU A 454 10.98 -2.35 3.46
CA LEU A 454 11.54 -3.41 2.59
C LEU A 454 10.51 -4.51 2.28
N PHE A 455 9.30 -4.39 2.81
CA PHE A 455 8.25 -5.39 2.64
C PHE A 455 7.31 -5.05 1.49
N GLN A 456 6.92 -6.11 0.80
CA GLN A 456 5.79 -6.16 -0.11
C GLN A 456 4.57 -6.64 0.67
N GLU A 457 3.43 -6.08 0.32
CA GLU A 457 2.14 -6.40 0.92
C GLU A 457 1.08 -6.56 -0.19
N TRP A 458 -0.02 -7.23 0.11
CA TRP A 458 -1.10 -7.53 -0.86
C TRP A 458 -1.67 -6.28 -1.58
N HIS A 459 -1.54 -5.11 -0.97
CA HIS A 459 -2.06 -3.85 -1.48
C HIS A 459 -1.09 -3.09 -2.40
N ASP A 460 0.10 -3.62 -2.70
CA ASP A 460 1.07 -2.94 -3.55
C ASP A 460 0.55 -2.73 -4.99
N ASP A 461 -0.33 -3.61 -5.49
CA ASP A 461 -1.02 -3.39 -6.78
C ASP A 461 -2.15 -2.34 -6.69
N ARG A 462 -2.51 -1.88 -5.49
CA ARG A 462 -3.60 -0.92 -5.24
C ARG A 462 -3.06 0.45 -4.89
N LEU A 463 -1.83 0.57 -4.42
CA LEU A 463 -1.26 1.82 -3.94
C LEU A 463 -0.10 2.26 -4.81
N ILE A 464 -0.23 3.43 -5.43
CA ILE A 464 0.80 4.00 -6.30
C ILE A 464 1.68 4.93 -5.46
N PRO A 465 3.00 4.64 -5.35
CA PRO A 465 3.97 5.54 -4.74
C PRO A 465 3.91 6.92 -5.40
N TRP A 466 4.11 7.98 -4.62
CA TRP A 466 3.98 9.40 -4.95
C TRP A 466 2.56 9.92 -5.23
N ALA A 467 1.56 9.04 -5.42
CA ALA A 467 0.14 9.43 -5.49
C ALA A 467 -0.58 9.25 -4.15
N HIS A 468 -0.33 8.13 -3.47
CA HIS A 468 -1.01 7.76 -2.22
C HIS A 468 -0.10 7.86 -0.98
N TYR A 469 1.20 7.72 -1.16
CA TYR A 469 2.21 7.88 -0.11
C TYR A 469 3.55 8.21 -0.78
N ILE A 470 4.52 8.74 -0.05
CA ILE A 470 5.87 8.99 -0.58
C ILE A 470 6.81 7.91 -0.03
N PRO A 471 7.47 7.11 -0.90
CA PRO A 471 8.47 6.15 -0.44
C PRO A 471 9.70 6.90 0.10
N VAL A 472 10.23 6.44 1.23
CA VAL A 472 11.50 6.88 1.80
C VAL A 472 12.45 5.68 1.88
N THR A 473 13.63 5.82 1.31
CA THR A 473 14.69 4.83 1.27
C THR A 473 15.18 4.50 2.68
N MET A 474 15.81 3.34 2.83
CA MET A 474 16.43 2.95 4.10
C MET A 474 17.61 3.87 4.49
N SER A 475 18.26 4.57 3.55
CA SER A 475 19.32 5.52 3.90
C SER A 475 18.77 6.86 4.40
N MET A 476 17.58 7.27 3.92
CA MET A 476 16.93 8.55 4.22
C MET A 476 17.68 9.78 3.68
N ASP A 477 18.60 9.58 2.74
CA ASP A 477 19.44 10.65 2.18
C ASP A 477 18.61 11.76 1.51
N GLU A 478 17.46 11.39 0.97
CA GLU A 478 16.51 12.29 0.31
C GLU A 478 15.64 13.09 1.28
N LEU A 479 15.49 12.62 2.52
CA LEU A 479 14.49 13.17 3.44
C LEU A 479 14.65 14.68 3.69
N PRO A 480 15.87 15.25 3.82
CA PRO A 480 16.03 16.69 3.98
C PRO A 480 15.51 17.51 2.79
N GLU A 481 15.88 17.15 1.56
CA GLU A 481 15.45 17.89 0.36
C GLU A 481 13.96 17.69 0.08
N LEU A 482 13.46 16.46 0.33
CA LEU A 482 12.04 16.15 0.23
C LEU A 482 11.20 17.03 1.17
N LEU A 483 11.54 17.07 2.46
CA LEU A 483 10.79 17.89 3.43
C LEU A 483 10.91 19.38 3.15
N ASN A 484 12.08 19.85 2.71
CA ASN A 484 12.26 21.24 2.32
C ASN A 484 11.36 21.62 1.15
N PHE A 485 11.27 20.77 0.13
CA PHE A 485 10.34 20.98 -0.98
C PHE A 485 8.87 20.95 -0.49
N LEU A 486 8.46 19.89 0.20
CA LEU A 486 7.05 19.70 0.60
C LEU A 486 6.52 20.81 1.53
N ILE A 487 7.38 21.41 2.36
CA ILE A 487 6.97 22.37 3.40
C ILE A 487 7.30 23.82 3.03
N ASN A 488 8.48 24.10 2.47
CA ASN A 488 8.93 25.47 2.20
C ASN A 488 8.66 25.94 0.76
N ASP A 489 8.31 25.05 -0.17
CA ASP A 489 7.91 25.39 -1.54
C ASP A 489 6.38 25.55 -1.61
N PRO A 490 5.84 26.69 -2.12
CA PRO A 490 4.39 26.88 -2.26
C PRO A 490 3.71 25.80 -3.10
N GLU A 491 4.38 25.29 -4.15
CA GLU A 491 3.85 24.20 -4.95
C GLU A 491 3.96 22.87 -4.21
N GLY A 492 5.02 22.68 -3.42
CA GLY A 492 5.19 21.52 -2.55
C GLY A 492 4.04 21.36 -1.54
N GLU A 493 3.53 22.46 -0.97
CA GLU A 493 2.36 22.43 -0.07
C GLU A 493 1.08 22.01 -0.82
N GLN A 494 0.87 22.54 -2.03
CA GLN A 494 -0.29 22.19 -2.87
C GLN A 494 -0.23 20.73 -3.33
N LEU A 495 0.95 20.24 -3.71
CA LEU A 495 1.14 18.84 -4.06
C LEU A 495 0.97 17.92 -2.85
N SER A 496 1.44 18.33 -1.67
CA SER A 496 1.21 17.60 -0.41
C SER A 496 -0.29 17.47 -0.11
N LEU A 497 -1.06 18.54 -0.28
CA LEU A 497 -2.52 18.51 -0.14
C LEU A 497 -3.17 17.51 -1.12
N LYS A 498 -2.76 17.53 -2.40
CA LYS A 498 -3.28 16.60 -3.41
C LYS A 498 -2.98 15.14 -3.06
N ILE A 499 -1.76 14.83 -2.63
CA ILE A 499 -1.39 13.46 -2.18
C ILE A 499 -2.25 13.05 -0.99
N ALA A 500 -2.35 13.90 0.03
CA ALA A 500 -3.13 13.63 1.23
C ALA A 500 -4.61 13.34 0.92
N GLN A 501 -5.23 14.13 0.04
CA GLN A 501 -6.63 13.93 -0.38
C GLN A 501 -6.80 12.67 -1.22
N THR A 502 -5.87 12.40 -2.15
CA THR A 502 -5.90 11.22 -3.00
C THR A 502 -5.78 9.95 -2.16
N ALA A 503 -4.81 9.91 -1.22
CA ALA A 503 -4.61 8.81 -0.30
C ALA A 503 -5.83 8.53 0.61
N SER A 504 -6.36 9.59 1.23
CA SER A 504 -7.51 9.49 2.14
C SER A 504 -8.77 9.01 1.43
N THR A 505 -9.00 9.49 0.20
CA THR A 505 -10.15 9.08 -0.60
C THR A 505 -9.99 7.64 -1.10
N TRP A 506 -8.82 7.32 -1.67
CA TRP A 506 -8.58 6.03 -2.30
C TRP A 506 -8.54 4.88 -1.30
N SER A 507 -7.90 5.06 -0.13
CA SER A 507 -7.86 4.04 0.92
C SER A 507 -9.26 3.57 1.33
N ARG A 508 -10.25 4.46 1.33
CA ARG A 508 -11.65 4.16 1.67
C ARG A 508 -12.43 3.45 0.55
N GLN A 509 -11.85 3.36 -0.64
CA GLN A 509 -12.47 2.76 -1.83
C GLN A 509 -11.82 1.44 -2.22
N ALA A 510 -10.52 1.27 -1.96
CA ALA A 510 -9.72 0.14 -2.45
C ALA A 510 -9.05 -0.70 -1.34
N LEU A 511 -9.08 -0.25 -0.08
CA LEU A 511 -8.49 -0.96 1.06
C LEU A 511 -9.54 -1.33 2.12
N ARG A 512 -10.81 -1.42 1.75
CA ARG A 512 -11.89 -1.80 2.66
C ARG A 512 -11.72 -3.26 3.08
N GLU A 513 -12.36 -3.63 4.17
CA GLU A 513 -12.40 -5.04 4.61
C GLU A 513 -12.92 -5.97 3.49
N ILE A 514 -13.93 -5.52 2.74
CA ILE A 514 -14.44 -6.29 1.59
C ILE A 514 -13.42 -6.40 0.44
N ASP A 515 -12.53 -5.40 0.25
CA ASP A 515 -11.48 -5.49 -0.78
C ASP A 515 -10.40 -6.51 -0.37
N MET A 516 -10.14 -6.67 0.94
CA MET A 516 -9.32 -7.76 1.47
C MET A 516 -9.98 -9.12 1.19
N SER A 517 -11.30 -9.24 1.41
CA SER A 517 -12.06 -10.45 1.06
C SER A 517 -12.00 -10.76 -0.43
N ILE A 518 -12.15 -9.77 -1.30
CA ILE A 518 -12.07 -9.94 -2.76
C ILE A 518 -10.69 -10.47 -3.18
N TYR A 519 -9.61 -9.94 -2.59
CA TYR A 519 -8.26 -10.43 -2.82
C TYR A 519 -8.08 -11.88 -2.38
N LEU A 520 -8.54 -12.22 -1.17
CA LEU A 520 -8.47 -13.58 -0.66
C LEU A 520 -9.29 -14.55 -1.49
N TYR A 521 -10.49 -14.16 -1.94
CA TYR A 521 -11.32 -14.99 -2.80
C TYR A 521 -10.58 -15.30 -4.11
N ARG A 522 -10.00 -14.28 -4.76
CA ARG A 522 -9.19 -14.49 -5.97
C ARG A 522 -8.02 -15.44 -5.71
N LEU A 523 -7.24 -15.16 -4.67
CA LEU A 523 -6.05 -15.95 -4.34
C LEU A 523 -6.39 -17.42 -4.07
N LEU A 524 -7.47 -17.68 -3.33
CA LEU A 524 -7.87 -19.04 -2.97
C LEU A 524 -8.42 -19.82 -4.16
N LEU A 525 -9.06 -19.17 -5.14
CA LEU A 525 -9.40 -19.82 -6.42
C LEU A 525 -8.15 -20.22 -7.21
N GLU A 526 -7.15 -19.34 -7.28
CA GLU A 526 -5.89 -19.61 -7.98
C GLU A 526 -5.09 -20.73 -7.31
N LEU A 527 -5.07 -20.76 -5.97
CA LEU A 527 -4.43 -21.84 -5.20
C LEU A 527 -5.14 -23.18 -5.43
N ALA A 528 -6.47 -23.19 -5.44
CA ALA A 528 -7.26 -24.39 -5.71
C ALA A 528 -7.03 -24.92 -7.13
N GLU A 529 -6.83 -24.05 -8.11
CA GLU A 529 -6.47 -24.44 -9.48
C GLU A 529 -5.07 -25.09 -9.55
N ILE A 530 -4.09 -24.61 -8.78
CA ILE A 530 -2.72 -25.14 -8.79
C ILE A 530 -2.61 -26.48 -8.08
N PHE A 531 -3.24 -26.59 -6.90
CA PHE A 531 -3.02 -27.71 -5.99
C PHE A 531 -4.17 -28.72 -5.96
N GLY A 532 -5.32 -28.35 -6.51
CA GLY A 532 -6.53 -29.16 -6.50
C GLY A 532 -7.09 -29.40 -5.10
N PRO A 533 -8.22 -30.12 -5.00
CA PRO A 533 -8.70 -30.62 -3.73
C PRO A 533 -7.72 -31.65 -3.16
N VAL A 534 -7.47 -31.59 -1.86
CA VAL A 534 -6.64 -32.60 -1.17
C VAL A 534 -7.47 -33.86 -0.93
N ASP A 535 -6.85 -35.03 -1.14
CA ASP A 535 -7.49 -36.32 -0.86
C ASP A 535 -7.84 -36.42 0.65
N PRO A 536 -9.13 -36.57 1.01
CA PRO A 536 -9.56 -36.72 2.40
C PRO A 536 -8.96 -37.93 3.13
N SER A 537 -8.35 -38.86 2.39
CA SER A 537 -7.64 -40.00 2.97
C SER A 537 -6.29 -39.62 3.60
N GLN A 538 -5.72 -38.46 3.25
CA GLN A 538 -4.41 -38.04 3.73
C GLN A 538 -4.39 -37.82 5.25
N PRO A 539 -3.34 -38.26 5.96
CA PRO A 539 -3.29 -38.17 7.42
C PRO A 539 -3.48 -36.76 7.97
N GLY A 540 -2.94 -35.75 7.28
CA GLY A 540 -3.09 -34.35 7.69
C GLY A 540 -4.50 -33.80 7.52
N TYR A 541 -5.21 -34.24 6.48
CA TYR A 541 -6.62 -33.88 6.30
C TYR A 541 -7.46 -34.44 7.46
N ARG A 542 -7.36 -35.75 7.70
CA ARG A 542 -8.13 -36.44 8.75
C ARG A 542 -7.87 -35.89 10.14
N ALA A 543 -6.62 -35.58 10.46
CA ALA A 543 -6.24 -35.12 11.78
C ALA A 543 -6.98 -33.83 12.20
N ILE A 544 -7.24 -32.90 11.28
CA ILE A 544 -7.99 -31.69 11.64
C ILE A 544 -9.49 -31.96 11.75
N MET A 545 -10.05 -32.77 10.84
CA MET A 545 -11.48 -33.11 10.91
C MET A 545 -11.82 -33.84 12.22
N GLU A 546 -10.91 -34.69 12.72
CA GLU A 546 -11.06 -35.38 14.00
C GLU A 546 -10.89 -34.45 15.22
N SER A 547 -10.09 -33.38 15.12
CA SER A 547 -9.92 -32.42 16.22
C SER A 547 -11.13 -31.51 16.43
N ASP A 548 -11.85 -31.16 15.36
CA ASP A 548 -13.05 -30.32 15.43
C ASP A 548 -14.27 -31.06 15.97
N THR A 549 -14.32 -32.39 15.85
CA THR A 549 -15.38 -33.23 16.46
C THR A 549 -15.24 -33.45 17.97
N LYS A 550 -14.21 -32.90 18.62
CA LYS A 550 -13.93 -33.10 20.07
C LYS A 550 -14.19 -31.88 20.96
N LEU A 551 -14.92 -30.87 20.50
CA LEU A 551 -15.36 -29.72 21.30
C LEU A 551 -16.86 -29.76 21.58
#